data_AF-A0A0G1SG82-F1
#
_entry.id   AF-A0A0G1SG82-F1
#
_cell.length_a   1.000
_cell.length_b   1.000
_cell.length_c   1.000
_cell.angle_alpha   90.00
_cell.angle_beta   90.00
_cell.angle_gamma   90.00
#
_symmetry.space_group_name_H-M   'P 1'
#
loop_
_entity.id
_entity.type
_entity.pdbx_description
1 polymer ?
#
loop_
_entity_poly.entity_id
_entity_poly.type
_entity_poly.pdbx_seq_one_letter_code
_entity_poly.pdbx_strand_id
1 'polypeptide(L)'
;MTKQPFLYLVLGLLAGALITSAFLSPNRSETSSDSNIDRHFIEQMIPHHEDAITMANSALKKSKKSEIKTLAQNILKSQGDEIAQMTQWYGEWFGKEVPRGATQMGTHGMMGSGSSMHMGLLGNETDIPKRNNWPKTSSSPKIKKSPTCDPGTPLGTNNYLLLLIINNMKHDPIVTGHAAGATTAIVYTVCRLLVGLFPDWMYSMGQSWFHGIALQKLENTNLTLGSFFSGFISVTISAWLVGFLFASMYNSFLTKK
;
A
#
# COMPACT_ATOMS: atom_id res chain seq x y z
N MET A 1 60.81 14.42 -12.10
CA MET A 1 60.28 13.99 -10.79
C MET A 1 58.92 14.66 -10.65
N THR A 2 57.76 14.00 -10.67
CA THR A 2 57.14 13.30 -9.53
C THR A 2 56.01 12.36 -10.03
N LYS A 3 56.28 11.05 -10.16
CA LYS A 3 55.26 10.00 -10.43
C LYS A 3 54.66 9.49 -9.11
N GLN A 4 53.85 10.31 -8.44
CA GLN A 4 53.29 9.95 -7.13
C GLN A 4 51.77 10.20 -6.93
N PRO A 5 50.99 10.93 -7.74
CA PRO A 5 49.59 11.18 -7.38
C PRO A 5 48.67 9.96 -7.58
N PHE A 6 48.97 9.10 -8.57
CA PHE A 6 48.16 7.91 -8.84
C PHE A 6 48.34 6.81 -7.79
N LEU A 7 49.54 6.72 -7.20
CA LEU A 7 49.86 5.72 -6.19
C LEU A 7 49.14 6.00 -4.86
N TYR A 8 49.05 7.27 -4.44
CA TYR A 8 48.29 7.66 -3.25
C TYR A 8 46.78 7.54 -3.42
N LEU A 9 46.26 7.75 -4.63
CA LEU A 9 44.83 7.60 -4.92
C LEU A 9 44.40 6.13 -4.90
N VAL A 10 45.24 5.23 -5.40
CA VAL A 10 45.00 3.77 -5.36
C VAL A 10 45.21 3.22 -3.94
N LEU A 11 46.24 3.66 -3.20
CA LEU A 11 46.43 3.29 -1.79
C LEU A 11 45.30 3.82 -0.89
N GLY A 12 44.78 5.03 -1.16
CA GLY A 12 43.64 5.59 -0.44
C GLY A 12 42.34 4.84 -0.69
N LEU A 13 42.06 4.43 -1.94
CA LEU A 13 40.90 3.60 -2.28
C LEU A 13 40.97 2.19 -1.69
N LEU A 14 42.16 1.56 -1.70
CA LEU A 14 42.36 0.23 -1.11
C LEU A 14 42.32 0.24 0.42
N ALA A 15 42.91 1.25 1.07
CA ALA A 15 42.79 1.43 2.52
C ALA A 15 41.35 1.77 2.93
N GLY A 16 40.64 2.60 2.15
CA GLY A 16 39.22 2.90 2.36
C GLY A 16 38.33 1.66 2.25
N ALA A 17 38.59 0.78 1.29
CA ALA A 17 37.87 -0.49 1.09
C ALA A 17 38.17 -1.54 2.18
N LEU A 18 39.41 -1.61 2.67
CA LEU A 18 39.79 -2.50 3.77
C LEU A 18 39.29 -2.02 5.14
N ILE A 19 39.24 -0.70 5.37
CA ILE A 19 38.67 -0.12 6.58
C ILE A 19 37.13 -0.26 6.54
N THR A 20 36.48 -0.11 5.40
CA THR A 20 35.03 -0.36 5.31
C THR A 20 34.67 -1.82 5.50
N SER A 21 35.46 -2.80 5.05
CA SER A 21 35.13 -4.23 5.30
C SER A 21 35.37 -4.67 6.75
N ALA A 22 36.27 -4.01 7.49
CA ALA A 22 36.48 -4.23 8.92
C ALA A 22 35.47 -3.48 9.82
N PHE A 23 34.93 -2.34 9.38
CA PHE A 23 33.92 -1.56 10.12
C PHE A 23 32.46 -1.84 9.70
N LEU A 24 32.22 -2.43 8.53
CA LEU A 24 30.90 -2.86 8.02
C LEU A 24 30.81 -4.39 7.87
N SER A 25 31.66 -5.18 8.52
CA SER A 25 31.24 -6.55 8.83
C SER A 25 30.10 -6.41 9.84
N PRO A 26 28.83 -6.66 9.46
CA PRO A 26 27.83 -6.87 10.47
C PRO A 26 28.29 -8.16 11.13
N ASN A 27 28.86 -8.04 12.32
CA ASN A 27 28.84 -9.16 13.24
C ASN A 27 27.36 -9.47 13.38
N ARG A 28 26.87 -10.50 12.66
CA ARG A 28 25.48 -10.94 12.74
C ARG A 28 25.34 -11.51 14.13
N SER A 29 25.09 -10.61 15.06
CA SER A 29 24.61 -10.87 16.39
C SER A 29 23.24 -11.49 16.19
N GLU A 30 23.21 -12.79 15.87
CA GLU A 30 22.08 -13.62 16.25
C GLU A 30 21.77 -13.34 17.73
N THR A 31 20.50 -13.42 18.09
CA THR A 31 19.95 -13.32 19.45
C THR A 31 19.47 -11.92 19.89
N SER A 32 18.26 -11.55 19.44
CA SER A 32 17.10 -11.27 20.32
C SER A 32 16.03 -10.38 19.68
N SER A 33 16.40 -9.46 18.77
CA SER A 33 15.43 -8.61 18.06
C SER A 33 14.73 -9.36 16.92
N ASP A 34 15.50 -10.11 16.12
CA ASP A 34 15.00 -10.83 14.93
C ASP A 34 14.07 -11.98 15.34
N SER A 35 14.41 -12.68 16.43
CA SER A 35 13.60 -13.77 16.98
C SER A 35 12.20 -13.33 17.42
N ASN A 36 12.01 -12.06 17.78
CA ASN A 36 10.68 -11.54 18.12
C ASN A 36 9.87 -11.19 16.87
N ILE A 37 10.53 -10.71 15.81
CA ILE A 37 9.88 -10.42 14.53
C ILE A 37 9.41 -11.72 13.87
N ASP A 38 10.28 -12.73 13.78
CA ASP A 38 9.95 -14.02 13.18
C ASP A 38 8.85 -14.74 13.96
N ARG A 39 8.91 -14.70 15.30
CA ARG A 39 7.87 -15.22 16.17
C ARG A 39 6.53 -14.56 15.88
N HIS A 40 6.48 -13.23 15.89
CA HIS A 40 5.25 -12.49 15.68
C HIS A 40 4.70 -12.69 14.27
N PHE A 41 5.58 -12.73 13.27
CA PHE A 41 5.23 -13.00 11.89
C PHE A 41 4.53 -14.35 11.77
N ILE A 42 5.12 -15.43 12.31
CA ILE A 42 4.53 -16.77 12.24
C ILE A 42 3.19 -16.83 13.01
N GLU A 43 3.12 -16.22 14.20
CA GLU A 43 1.91 -16.17 15.04
C GLU A 43 0.73 -15.44 14.36
N GLN A 44 1.02 -14.54 13.42
CA GLN A 44 0.00 -13.84 12.62
C GLN A 44 -0.27 -14.48 11.27
N MET A 45 0.75 -15.04 10.61
CA MET A 45 0.62 -15.52 9.24
C MET A 45 -0.05 -16.89 9.15
N ILE A 46 0.12 -17.76 10.16
CA ILE A 46 -0.61 -19.03 10.22
C ILE A 46 -2.14 -18.81 10.22
N PRO A 47 -2.74 -18.02 11.14
CA PRO A 47 -4.19 -17.80 11.09
C PRO A 47 -4.65 -17.04 9.83
N HIS A 48 -3.84 -16.11 9.32
CA HIS A 48 -4.13 -15.45 8.04
C HIS A 48 -4.24 -16.44 6.87
N HIS A 49 -3.38 -17.46 6.85
CA HIS A 49 -3.44 -18.53 5.84
C HIS A 49 -4.63 -19.48 6.05
N GLU A 50 -5.00 -19.77 7.29
CA GLU A 50 -6.19 -20.57 7.61
C GLU A 50 -7.49 -19.90 7.11
N ASP A 51 -7.58 -18.57 7.18
CA ASP A 51 -8.69 -17.80 6.63
C ASP A 51 -8.76 -17.90 5.10
N ALA A 52 -7.61 -17.79 4.42
CA ALA A 52 -7.53 -17.94 2.98
C ALA A 52 -7.88 -19.38 2.52
N ILE A 53 -7.51 -20.41 3.30
CA ILE A 53 -7.95 -21.79 3.08
C ILE A 53 -9.47 -21.91 3.21
N THR A 54 -10.06 -21.24 4.21
CA THR A 54 -11.53 -21.21 4.41
C THR A 54 -12.24 -20.54 3.23
N MET A 55 -11.69 -19.43 2.72
CA MET A 55 -12.19 -18.75 1.52
C MET A 55 -12.04 -19.61 0.26
N ALA A 56 -10.90 -20.27 0.07
CA ALA A 56 -10.65 -21.15 -1.07
C ALA A 56 -11.63 -22.34 -1.08
N ASN A 57 -11.88 -22.95 0.08
CA ASN A 57 -12.90 -23.99 0.23
C ASN A 57 -14.31 -23.49 -0.13
N SER A 58 -14.65 -22.25 0.24
CA SER A 58 -15.92 -21.63 -0.14
C SER A 58 -16.01 -21.40 -1.65
N ALA A 59 -14.92 -20.94 -2.28
CA ALA A 59 -14.86 -20.73 -3.72
C ALA A 59 -15.02 -22.05 -4.50
N LEU A 60 -14.44 -23.15 -4.03
CA LEU A 60 -14.62 -24.48 -4.64
C LEU A 60 -16.07 -24.95 -4.61
N LYS A 61 -16.77 -24.70 -3.49
CA LYS A 61 -18.18 -25.09 -3.32
C LYS A 61 -19.13 -24.22 -4.13
N LYS A 62 -18.88 -22.91 -4.20
CA LYS A 62 -19.85 -21.92 -4.73
C LYS A 62 -19.61 -21.52 -6.19
N SER A 63 -18.37 -21.60 -6.69
CA SER A 63 -18.05 -21.12 -8.03
C SER A 63 -18.50 -22.10 -9.12
N LYS A 64 -18.99 -21.55 -10.24
CA LYS A 64 -19.26 -22.29 -11.48
C LYS A 64 -18.13 -22.17 -12.53
N LYS A 65 -17.17 -21.25 -12.32
CA LYS A 65 -16.06 -21.01 -13.25
C LYS A 65 -14.88 -21.92 -12.92
N SER A 66 -14.34 -22.63 -13.92
CA SER A 66 -13.23 -23.57 -13.74
C SER A 66 -11.96 -22.85 -13.28
N GLU A 67 -11.70 -21.65 -13.79
CA GLU A 67 -10.51 -20.85 -13.46
C GLU A 67 -10.46 -20.50 -11.96
N ILE A 68 -11.61 -20.16 -11.38
CA ILE A 68 -11.73 -19.87 -9.94
C ILE A 68 -11.50 -21.13 -9.11
N LYS A 69 -11.97 -22.29 -9.57
CA LYS A 69 -11.73 -23.56 -8.87
C LYS A 69 -10.25 -23.95 -8.90
N THR A 70 -9.60 -23.78 -10.05
CA THR A 70 -8.15 -24.01 -10.19
C THR A 70 -7.36 -23.09 -9.26
N LEU A 71 -7.70 -21.79 -9.22
CA LEU A 71 -7.05 -20.85 -8.30
C LEU A 71 -7.25 -21.28 -6.84
N ALA A 72 -8.47 -21.65 -6.46
CA ALA A 72 -8.77 -22.09 -5.10
C ALA A 72 -7.99 -23.38 -4.71
N GLN A 73 -7.85 -24.35 -5.63
CA GLN A 73 -7.02 -25.53 -5.41
C GLN A 73 -5.54 -25.17 -5.19
N ASN A 74 -5.02 -24.23 -5.98
CA ASN A 74 -3.65 -23.78 -5.83
C ASN A 74 -3.42 -23.09 -4.47
N ILE A 75 -4.37 -22.26 -4.02
CA ILE A 75 -4.32 -21.61 -2.70
C ILE A 75 -4.33 -22.65 -1.59
N LEU A 76 -5.23 -23.65 -1.64
CA LEU A 76 -5.28 -24.71 -0.63
C LEU A 76 -3.94 -25.43 -0.50
N LYS A 77 -3.31 -25.75 -1.64
CA LYS A 77 -2.01 -26.42 -1.66
C LYS A 77 -0.91 -25.52 -1.11
N SER A 78 -0.71 -24.34 -1.70
CA SER A 78 0.43 -23.49 -1.35
C SER A 78 0.35 -23.02 0.09
N GLN A 79 -0.82 -22.56 0.54
CA GLN A 79 -0.97 -22.05 1.89
C GLN A 79 -0.96 -23.16 2.94
N GLY A 80 -1.46 -24.36 2.62
CA GLY A 80 -1.29 -25.53 3.47
C GLY A 80 0.19 -25.92 3.64
N ASP A 81 0.94 -25.93 2.54
CA ASP A 81 2.39 -26.20 2.55
C ASP A 81 3.16 -25.13 3.35
N GLU A 82 2.75 -23.86 3.27
CA GLU A 82 3.36 -22.74 4.02
C GLU A 82 3.03 -22.80 5.52
N ILE A 83 1.81 -23.16 5.92
CA ILE A 83 1.46 -23.39 7.33
C ILE A 83 2.34 -24.48 7.94
N ALA A 84 2.54 -25.59 7.21
CA ALA A 84 3.39 -26.69 7.67
C ALA A 84 4.83 -26.23 7.90
N GLN A 85 5.40 -25.48 6.95
CA GLN A 85 6.74 -24.92 7.06
C GLN A 85 6.88 -23.95 8.24
N MET A 86 5.96 -23.01 8.38
CA MET A 86 5.99 -22.04 9.49
C MET A 86 5.84 -22.72 10.85
N THR A 87 5.01 -23.77 10.95
CA THR A 87 4.86 -24.56 12.18
C THR A 87 6.16 -25.27 12.54
N GLN A 88 6.84 -25.84 11.55
CA GLN A 88 8.14 -26.47 11.74
C GLN A 88 9.19 -25.46 12.21
N TRP A 89 9.32 -24.33 11.52
CA TRP A 89 10.25 -23.25 11.90
C TRP A 89 9.99 -22.74 13.30
N TYR A 90 8.73 -22.55 13.68
CA TYR A 90 8.39 -22.09 15.04
C TYR A 90 8.86 -23.08 16.11
N GLY A 91 8.69 -24.38 15.86
CA GLY A 91 9.19 -25.45 16.73
C GLY A 91 10.71 -25.47 16.83
N GLU A 92 11.39 -25.39 15.68
CA GLU A 92 12.86 -25.41 15.60
C GLU A 92 13.49 -24.17 16.25
N TRP A 93 12.94 -22.98 16.02
CA TRP A 93 13.54 -21.72 16.45
C TRP A 93 13.19 -21.35 17.89
N PHE A 94 12.00 -21.75 18.37
CA PHE A 94 11.51 -21.31 19.68
C PHE A 94 11.28 -22.44 20.69
N GLY A 95 11.45 -23.70 20.27
CA GLY A 95 11.29 -24.88 21.14
C GLY A 95 9.89 -25.03 21.73
N LYS A 96 8.87 -24.45 21.06
CA LYS A 96 7.48 -24.41 21.50
C LYS A 96 6.56 -24.70 20.33
N GLU A 97 5.35 -25.18 20.60
CA GLU A 97 4.31 -25.19 19.58
C GLU A 97 3.78 -23.77 19.34
N VAL A 98 3.31 -23.51 18.12
CA VAL A 98 2.61 -22.27 17.78
C VAL A 98 1.38 -22.15 18.70
N PRO A 99 1.18 -21.02 19.39
CA PRO A 99 0.00 -20.79 20.23
C PRO A 99 -1.31 -20.92 19.44
N ARG A 100 -1.91 -22.12 19.45
CA ARG A 100 -3.24 -22.34 18.85
C ARG A 100 -4.28 -21.69 19.76
N GLY A 101 -4.75 -20.50 19.39
CA GLY A 101 -5.83 -19.80 20.08
C GLY A 101 -5.49 -18.45 20.70
N ALA A 102 -4.24 -17.97 20.63
CA ALA A 102 -3.89 -16.64 21.17
C ALA A 102 -4.21 -15.47 20.20
N THR A 103 -4.49 -15.77 18.93
CA THR A 103 -4.88 -14.81 17.89
C THR A 103 -6.32 -14.99 17.42
N GLN A 104 -7.20 -15.54 18.26
CA GLN A 104 -8.64 -15.28 18.14
C GLN A 104 -8.99 -13.92 18.77
N MET A 105 -8.27 -12.86 18.40
CA MET A 105 -8.73 -11.50 18.61
C MET A 105 -9.27 -10.98 17.28
N GLY A 106 -10.54 -11.29 17.00
CA GLY A 106 -11.29 -10.63 15.93
C GLY A 106 -12.50 -11.34 15.33
N THR A 107 -12.66 -12.66 15.47
CA THR A 107 -13.79 -13.38 14.82
C THR A 107 -15.09 -13.42 15.64
N HIS A 108 -15.28 -12.58 16.66
CA HIS A 108 -16.54 -12.50 17.41
C HIS A 108 -17.05 -11.05 17.49
N GLY A 109 -17.70 -10.61 16.42
CA GLY A 109 -18.40 -9.33 16.34
C GLY A 109 -19.58 -9.27 15.36
N MET A 110 -19.96 -10.38 14.72
CA MET A 110 -21.17 -10.44 13.88
C MET A 110 -21.93 -11.77 14.04
N MET A 111 -22.36 -12.09 15.26
CA MET A 111 -23.51 -12.97 15.48
C MET A 111 -24.46 -12.27 16.46
N GLY A 112 -25.35 -11.43 15.93
CA GLY A 112 -26.34 -10.72 16.71
C GLY A 112 -27.31 -9.92 15.85
N SER A 113 -28.43 -10.57 15.50
CA SER A 113 -29.65 -9.97 14.95
C SER A 113 -29.64 -9.48 13.49
N GLY A 114 -30.00 -10.38 12.58
CA GLY A 114 -30.94 -10.10 11.49
C GLY A 114 -30.67 -8.87 10.61
N SER A 115 -29.62 -8.91 9.79
CA SER A 115 -29.60 -8.31 8.45
C SER A 115 -28.32 -8.76 7.72
N SER A 116 -28.52 -9.50 6.64
CA SER A 116 -27.51 -9.97 5.70
C SER A 116 -26.75 -8.80 5.07
N MET A 117 -25.50 -8.56 5.49
CA MET A 117 -24.58 -7.65 4.81
C MET A 117 -23.92 -8.38 3.63
N HIS A 118 -24.60 -8.28 2.48
CA HIS A 118 -24.16 -8.67 1.16
C HIS A 118 -22.97 -7.79 0.72
N MET A 119 -21.75 -8.34 0.65
CA MET A 119 -20.62 -7.68 -0.03
C MET A 119 -20.84 -7.72 -1.55
N GLY A 120 -21.68 -6.80 -2.02
CA GLY A 120 -22.05 -6.63 -3.42
C GLY A 120 -21.05 -5.76 -4.18
N LEU A 121 -20.15 -6.41 -4.91
CA LEU A 121 -19.82 -6.01 -6.29
C LEU A 121 -20.29 -7.10 -7.26
N LEU A 122 -21.48 -7.64 -6.97
CA LEU A 122 -22.27 -8.42 -7.91
C LEU A 122 -23.56 -7.63 -8.13
N GLY A 123 -23.66 -6.99 -9.28
CA GLY A 123 -24.90 -6.37 -9.73
C GLY A 123 -26.04 -7.38 -9.72
N ASN A 124 -27.25 -6.89 -9.45
CA ASN A 124 -28.48 -7.64 -9.56
C ASN A 124 -28.61 -8.22 -10.98
N GLU A 125 -29.15 -9.44 -11.12
CA GLU A 125 -29.37 -10.09 -12.43
C GLU A 125 -30.31 -9.28 -13.35
N THR A 126 -30.99 -8.26 -12.82
CA THR A 126 -31.81 -7.32 -13.58
C THR A 126 -31.01 -6.23 -14.30
N ASP A 127 -29.74 -6.00 -13.93
CA ASP A 127 -28.90 -4.92 -14.49
C ASP A 127 -27.90 -5.41 -15.55
N ILE A 128 -27.94 -6.71 -15.89
CA ILE A 128 -27.18 -7.27 -17.00
C ILE A 128 -28.06 -7.20 -18.25
N PRO A 129 -27.76 -6.35 -19.26
CA PRO A 129 -28.50 -6.40 -20.51
C PRO A 129 -28.36 -7.81 -21.09
N LYS A 130 -29.51 -8.45 -21.36
CA LYS A 130 -29.56 -9.81 -21.90
C LYS A 130 -28.63 -9.89 -23.12
N ARG A 131 -27.74 -10.88 -23.10
CA ARG A 131 -26.64 -11.10 -24.06
C ARG A 131 -27.10 -11.43 -25.49
N ASN A 132 -28.39 -11.31 -25.77
CA ASN A 132 -29.05 -11.68 -27.02
C ASN A 132 -29.27 -10.50 -27.98
N ASN A 133 -28.91 -9.27 -27.60
CA ASN A 133 -28.98 -8.10 -28.48
C ASN A 133 -27.61 -7.61 -28.98
N TRP A 134 -26.58 -8.46 -28.91
CA TRP A 134 -25.29 -8.16 -29.53
C TRP A 134 -25.41 -8.29 -31.06
N PRO A 135 -25.01 -7.28 -31.86
CA PRO A 135 -25.14 -7.36 -33.31
C PRO A 135 -24.26 -8.50 -33.83
N LYS A 136 -24.91 -9.54 -34.37
CA LYS A 136 -24.25 -10.61 -35.11
C LYS A 136 -23.99 -10.16 -36.54
N THR A 137 -23.05 -9.24 -36.72
CA THR A 137 -22.52 -8.93 -38.06
C THR A 137 -21.07 -9.34 -38.13
N SER A 138 -20.86 -10.31 -39.01
CA SER A 138 -19.63 -10.93 -39.45
C SER A 138 -18.60 -9.94 -40.00
N SER A 139 -17.43 -9.89 -39.37
CA SER A 139 -16.10 -10.09 -39.97
C SER A 139 -15.06 -9.56 -39.00
N SER A 140 -14.16 -10.43 -38.53
CA SER A 140 -13.01 -10.01 -37.75
C SER A 140 -12.21 -8.98 -38.56
N PRO A 141 -11.93 -7.76 -38.05
CA PRO A 141 -11.02 -6.86 -38.72
C PRO A 141 -9.66 -7.54 -38.75
N LYS A 142 -9.08 -7.73 -39.94
CA LYS A 142 -7.66 -8.06 -40.05
C LYS A 142 -6.92 -6.93 -39.35
N ILE A 143 -6.32 -7.22 -38.20
CA ILE A 143 -5.43 -6.29 -37.50
C ILE A 143 -4.32 -5.95 -38.49
N LYS A 144 -4.38 -4.76 -39.10
CA LYS A 144 -3.23 -4.23 -39.82
C LYS A 144 -2.11 -4.13 -38.79
N LYS A 145 -0.93 -4.69 -39.12
CA LYS A 145 0.28 -4.55 -38.31
C LYS A 145 0.42 -3.09 -37.87
N SER A 146 0.69 -2.89 -36.59
CA SER A 146 0.92 -1.56 -36.01
C SER A 146 1.90 -0.78 -36.89
N PRO A 147 1.69 0.53 -37.10
CA PRO A 147 2.68 1.32 -37.79
C PRO A 147 3.98 1.24 -37.01
N THR A 148 5.02 0.75 -37.68
CA THR A 148 6.40 0.82 -37.19
C THR A 148 6.69 2.29 -36.86
N CYS A 149 7.30 2.53 -35.70
CA CYS A 149 7.82 3.84 -35.34
C CYS A 149 8.85 4.27 -36.40
N ASP A 150 8.44 5.11 -37.34
CA ASP A 150 9.31 5.77 -38.30
C ASP A 150 9.84 7.05 -37.63
N PRO A 151 11.16 7.20 -37.42
CA PRO A 151 11.74 8.35 -36.74
C PRO A 151 11.69 9.66 -37.56
N GLY A 152 11.08 9.66 -38.76
CA GLY A 152 11.15 10.79 -39.70
C GLY A 152 9.89 11.62 -39.95
N THR A 153 8.73 11.36 -39.31
CA THR A 153 7.51 12.13 -39.61
C THR A 153 7.36 13.38 -38.74
N PRO A 154 7.20 14.59 -39.30
CA PRO A 154 7.03 15.80 -38.50
C PRO A 154 5.66 15.76 -37.79
N LEU A 155 5.71 15.77 -36.46
CA LEU A 155 4.53 15.76 -35.60
C LEU A 155 3.65 16.98 -35.90
N GLY A 156 2.38 16.73 -36.18
CA GLY A 156 1.38 17.73 -36.50
C GLY A 156 1.24 18.82 -35.44
N THR A 157 0.87 20.02 -35.90
CA THR A 157 0.75 21.29 -35.16
C THR A 157 -0.07 21.24 -33.87
N ASN A 158 -0.91 20.23 -33.66
CA ASN A 158 -1.71 20.04 -32.43
C ASN A 158 -0.90 19.53 -31.22
N ASN A 159 0.30 18.97 -31.42
CA ASN A 159 1.17 18.55 -30.32
C ASN A 159 1.91 19.73 -29.67
N TYR A 160 2.11 20.84 -30.38
CA TYR A 160 2.78 22.02 -29.82
C TYR A 160 1.94 22.71 -28.74
N LEU A 161 0.61 22.72 -28.86
CA LEU A 161 -0.29 23.28 -27.87
C LEU A 161 -0.31 22.46 -26.57
N LEU A 162 -0.38 21.12 -26.68
CA LEU A 162 -0.26 20.23 -25.52
C LEU A 162 1.14 20.28 -24.89
N LEU A 163 2.20 20.33 -25.71
CA LEU A 163 3.57 20.47 -25.21
C LEU A 163 3.82 21.85 -24.58
N LEU A 164 3.21 22.93 -25.07
CA LEU A 164 3.26 24.26 -24.45
C LEU A 164 2.50 24.32 -23.13
N ILE A 165 1.35 23.64 -23.04
CA ILE A 165 0.59 23.51 -21.80
C ILE A 165 1.38 22.70 -20.76
N ILE A 166 2.01 21.60 -21.17
CA ILE A 166 2.81 20.74 -20.28
C ILE A 166 4.15 21.40 -19.90
N ASN A 167 4.83 22.09 -20.80
CA ASN A 167 6.14 22.73 -20.54
C ASN A 167 6.04 24.07 -19.76
N ASN A 168 4.84 24.60 -19.50
CA ASN A 168 4.70 25.91 -18.85
C ASN A 168 3.83 25.91 -17.58
N MET A 169 3.59 24.75 -16.96
CA MET A 169 2.90 24.70 -15.68
C MET A 169 3.83 25.12 -14.53
N LYS A 170 4.19 26.40 -14.43
CA LYS A 170 4.78 26.93 -13.19
C LYS A 170 3.69 27.05 -12.14
N HIS A 171 3.91 26.48 -10.96
CA HIS A 171 3.00 26.65 -9.83
C HIS A 171 3.35 27.93 -9.07
N ASP A 172 2.36 28.72 -8.65
CA ASP A 172 2.60 29.77 -7.67
C ASP A 172 2.70 29.10 -6.28
N PRO A 173 3.84 29.20 -5.56
CA PRO A 173 4.02 28.52 -4.29
C PRO A 173 3.06 28.98 -3.19
N ILE A 174 2.67 30.26 -3.20
CA ILE A 174 1.76 30.82 -2.21
C ILE A 174 0.34 30.32 -2.46
N VAL A 175 -0.11 30.34 -3.71
CA VAL A 175 -1.44 29.83 -4.09
C VAL A 175 -1.56 28.33 -3.77
N THR A 176 -0.51 27.56 -4.07
CA THR A 176 -0.47 26.12 -3.79
C THR A 176 -0.49 25.85 -2.28
N GLY A 177 0.28 26.61 -1.51
CA GLY A 177 0.27 26.54 -0.04
C GLY A 177 -1.12 26.83 0.53
N HIS A 178 -1.78 27.91 0.10
CA HIS A 178 -3.13 28.26 0.56
C HIS A 178 -4.16 27.18 0.23
N ALA A 179 -4.12 26.63 -0.98
CA ALA A 179 -5.01 25.55 -1.39
C ALA A 179 -4.81 24.30 -0.51
N ALA A 180 -3.56 23.88 -0.27
CA ALA A 180 -3.23 22.74 0.57
C ALA A 180 -3.66 22.95 2.04
N GLY A 181 -3.40 24.14 2.59
CA GLY A 181 -3.82 24.50 3.94
C GLY A 181 -5.35 24.51 4.09
N ALA A 182 -6.06 25.18 3.18
CA ALA A 182 -7.52 25.31 3.25
C ALA A 182 -8.25 23.97 3.13
N THR A 183 -7.83 23.12 2.18
CA THR A 183 -8.38 21.78 2.01
C THR A 183 -8.15 20.90 3.24
N THR A 184 -6.94 20.93 3.79
CA THR A 184 -6.60 20.19 5.02
C THR A 184 -7.42 20.68 6.22
N ALA A 185 -7.61 21.99 6.38
CA ALA A 185 -8.42 22.56 7.45
C ALA A 185 -9.88 22.09 7.39
N ILE A 186 -10.48 22.07 6.20
CA ILE A 186 -11.84 21.57 5.98
C ILE A 186 -11.93 20.09 6.33
N VAL A 187 -11.03 19.28 5.77
CA VAL A 187 -11.01 17.82 6.00
C VAL A 187 -10.82 17.51 7.48
N TYR A 188 -9.87 18.17 8.16
CA TYR A 188 -9.64 17.96 9.59
C TYR A 188 -10.89 18.27 10.42
N THR A 189 -11.58 19.38 10.13
CA THR A 189 -12.78 19.78 10.86
C THR A 189 -13.90 18.76 10.67
N VAL A 190 -14.14 18.32 9.43
CA VAL A 190 -15.15 17.29 9.12
C VAL A 190 -14.78 15.97 9.79
N CYS A 191 -13.53 15.51 9.66
CA CYS A 191 -13.06 14.28 10.28
C CYS A 191 -13.19 14.32 11.80
N ARG A 192 -12.85 15.44 12.45
CA ARG A 192 -13.00 15.57 13.90
C ARG A 192 -14.45 15.52 14.33
N LEU A 193 -15.35 16.19 13.61
CA LEU A 193 -16.77 16.16 13.87
C LEU A 193 -17.33 14.73 13.73
N LEU A 194 -16.92 14.00 12.69
CA LEU A 194 -17.33 12.60 12.48
C LEU A 194 -16.84 11.68 13.60
N VAL A 195 -15.59 11.85 14.08
CA VAL A 195 -15.07 11.08 15.22
C VAL A 195 -15.86 11.37 16.51
N GLY A 196 -16.29 12.62 16.71
CA GLY A 196 -17.12 13.00 17.86
C GLY A 196 -18.55 12.45 17.78
N LEU A 197 -19.17 12.44 16.59
CA LEU A 197 -20.54 11.97 16.41
C LEU A 197 -20.65 10.44 16.28
N PHE A 198 -19.64 9.78 15.70
CA PHE A 198 -19.67 8.37 15.33
C PHE A 198 -18.35 7.65 15.68
N PRO A 199 -17.95 7.59 16.96
CA PRO A 199 -16.65 7.06 17.36
C PRO A 199 -16.45 5.59 16.97
N ASP A 200 -17.46 4.74 17.17
CA ASP A 200 -17.36 3.30 16.86
C ASP A 200 -17.26 3.03 15.36
N TRP A 201 -18.03 3.77 14.55
CA TRP A 201 -17.96 3.66 13.10
C TRP A 201 -16.60 4.10 12.58
N MET A 202 -16.08 5.24 13.07
CA MET A 202 -14.75 5.71 12.71
C MET A 202 -13.64 4.73 13.14
N TYR A 203 -13.76 4.11 14.31
CA TYR A 203 -12.84 3.07 14.77
C TYR A 203 -12.90 1.83 13.88
N SER A 204 -14.10 1.36 13.53
CA SER A 204 -14.27 0.24 12.59
C SER A 204 -13.72 0.55 11.21
N MET A 205 -13.85 1.80 10.76
CA MET A 205 -13.25 2.23 9.50
C MET A 205 -11.73 2.25 9.60
N GLY A 206 -11.15 2.75 10.70
CA GLY A 206 -9.71 2.71 10.94
C GLY A 206 -9.16 1.29 10.93
N GLN A 207 -9.83 0.35 11.60
CA GLN A 207 -9.44 -1.05 11.65
C GLN A 207 -9.47 -1.75 10.28
N SER A 208 -10.43 -1.39 9.41
CA SER A 208 -10.51 -2.00 8.06
C SER A 208 -9.51 -1.43 7.06
N TRP A 209 -8.81 -0.33 7.40
CA TRP A 209 -7.77 0.25 6.53
C TRP A 209 -6.37 -0.06 7.07
N PHE A 210 -6.21 -0.08 8.40
CA PHE A 210 -4.94 -0.35 9.07
C PHE A 210 -4.87 -1.78 9.64
N HIS A 211 -4.74 -2.76 8.75
CA HIS A 211 -4.45 -4.14 9.12
C HIS A 211 -3.01 -4.25 9.68
N GLY A 212 -2.83 -4.89 10.83
CA GLY A 212 -1.50 -5.12 11.44
C GLY A 212 -1.08 -4.14 12.53
N ILE A 213 -1.88 -3.10 12.79
CA ILE A 213 -1.67 -2.18 13.93
C ILE A 213 -2.82 -2.40 14.92
N ALA A 214 -2.50 -2.87 16.13
CA ALA A 214 -3.50 -3.01 17.18
C ALA A 214 -3.93 -1.62 17.69
N LEU A 215 -4.92 -0.98 17.04
CA LEU A 215 -5.41 0.35 17.44
C LEU A 215 -5.97 0.37 18.88
N GLN A 216 -6.31 -0.79 19.48
CA GLN A 216 -6.66 -0.87 20.91
C GLN A 216 -5.49 -0.47 21.84
N LYS A 217 -4.25 -0.59 21.37
CA LYS A 217 -3.05 -0.25 22.16
C LYS A 217 -2.64 1.22 22.01
N LEU A 218 -3.29 1.97 21.11
CA LEU A 218 -3.06 3.39 20.98
C LEU A 218 -3.84 4.11 22.08
N GLU A 219 -3.10 4.87 22.88
CA GLU A 219 -3.57 5.54 24.09
C GLU A 219 -4.82 6.38 23.84
N ASN A 220 -5.76 6.33 24.79
CA ASN A 220 -7.05 7.03 24.74
C ASN A 220 -6.82 8.55 24.90
N THR A 221 -6.40 9.23 23.84
CA THR A 221 -6.22 10.68 23.89
C THR A 221 -7.57 11.35 24.11
N ASN A 222 -7.72 12.06 25.24
CA ASN A 222 -8.93 12.82 25.53
C ASN A 222 -9.17 13.89 24.45
N LEU A 223 -10.37 13.89 23.87
CA LEU A 223 -10.82 14.85 22.86
C LEU A 223 -11.17 16.20 23.52
N THR A 224 -10.16 16.87 24.08
CA THR A 224 -10.35 18.20 24.68
C THR A 224 -10.42 19.28 23.58
N LEU A 225 -11.10 20.39 23.88
CA LEU A 225 -11.13 21.56 23.00
C LEU A 225 -9.72 22.09 22.72
N GLY A 226 -8.80 22.00 23.70
CA GLY A 226 -7.39 22.38 23.53
C GLY A 226 -6.65 21.49 22.51
N SER A 227 -6.85 20.17 22.59
CA SER A 227 -6.27 19.23 21.62
C SER A 227 -6.80 19.45 20.19
N PHE A 228 -8.05 19.90 20.06
CA PHE A 228 -8.66 20.21 18.77
C PHE A 228 -7.94 21.37 18.09
N PHE A 229 -7.82 22.53 18.76
CA PHE A 229 -7.19 23.71 18.19
C PHE A 229 -5.70 23.52 17.93
N SER A 230 -5.00 22.85 18.85
CA SER A 230 -3.59 22.50 18.68
C SER A 230 -3.38 21.65 17.42
N GLY A 231 -4.18 20.59 17.24
CA GLY A 231 -4.12 19.74 16.05
C GLY A 231 -4.50 20.49 14.77
N PHE A 232 -5.57 21.31 14.81
CA PHE A 232 -6.04 22.08 13.66
C PHE A 232 -4.97 23.05 13.15
N ILE A 233 -4.36 23.83 14.05
CA ILE A 233 -3.33 24.81 13.70
C ILE A 233 -2.09 24.08 13.17
N SER A 234 -1.63 23.05 13.88
CA SER A 234 -0.43 22.29 13.50
C SER A 234 -0.57 21.64 12.12
N VAL A 235 -1.67 20.93 11.86
CA VAL A 235 -1.86 20.22 10.59
C VAL A 235 -2.05 21.18 9.42
N THR A 236 -2.73 22.31 9.64
CA THR A 236 -2.97 23.32 8.60
C THR A 236 -1.70 24.04 8.19
N ILE A 237 -0.89 24.46 9.17
CA ILE A 237 0.42 25.10 8.91
C ILE A 237 1.35 24.10 8.21
N SER A 238 1.38 22.85 8.67
CA SER A 238 2.21 21.80 8.06
C SER A 238 1.81 21.55 6.60
N ALA A 239 0.51 21.43 6.31
CA ALA A 239 0.02 21.25 4.94
C ALA A 239 0.32 22.46 4.05
N TRP A 240 0.20 23.68 4.58
CA TRP A 240 0.58 24.90 3.86
C TRP A 240 2.07 24.90 3.50
N LEU A 241 2.95 24.58 4.47
CA LEU A 241 4.39 24.51 4.27
C LEU A 241 4.76 23.43 3.24
N VAL A 242 4.15 22.26 3.33
CA VAL A 242 4.38 21.16 2.37
C VAL A 242 3.95 21.58 0.96
N GLY A 243 2.77 22.19 0.81
CA GLY A 243 2.28 22.68 -0.49
C GLY A 243 3.18 23.78 -1.08
N PHE A 244 3.65 24.70 -0.24
CA PHE A 244 4.61 25.73 -0.63
C PHE A 244 5.94 25.12 -1.10
N LEU A 245 6.54 24.24 -0.30
CA LEU A 245 7.82 23.60 -0.61
C LEU A 245 7.72 22.75 -1.87
N PHE A 246 6.62 22.01 -2.05
CA PHE A 246 6.36 21.22 -3.24
C PHE A 246 6.39 22.09 -4.51
N ALA A 247 5.63 23.20 -4.51
CA ALA A 247 5.59 24.12 -5.65
C ALA A 247 6.95 24.79 -5.91
N SER A 248 7.66 25.21 -4.87
CA SER A 248 9.01 25.78 -4.99
C SER A 248 10.02 24.79 -5.59
N MET A 249 10.02 23.54 -5.11
CA MET A 249 10.89 22.49 -5.63
C MET A 249 10.55 22.13 -7.07
N TYR A 250 9.26 21.95 -7.36
CA TYR A 250 8.77 21.63 -8.71
C TYR A 250 9.21 22.68 -9.74
N ASN A 251 9.07 23.96 -9.40
CA ASN A 251 9.53 25.05 -10.25
C ASN A 251 11.05 25.05 -10.46
N SER A 252 11.83 24.69 -9.45
CA SER A 252 13.29 24.58 -9.57
C SER A 252 13.69 23.54 -10.63
N PHE A 253 13.00 22.39 -10.67
CA PHE A 253 13.24 21.36 -11.67
C PHE A 253 12.85 21.80 -13.08
N LEU A 254 11.82 22.63 -13.24
CA LEU A 254 11.44 23.19 -14.54
C LEU A 254 12.47 24.18 -15.10
N THR A 255 13.26 24.83 -14.25
CA THR A 255 14.28 25.81 -14.68
C THR A 255 15.63 25.21 -15.06
N LYS A 256 15.88 23.92 -14.77
CA LYS A 256 17.16 23.25 -15.03
C LYS A 256 17.22 22.45 -16.34
N LYS A 257 16.32 22.72 -17.31
CA LYS A 257 16.36 22.12 -18.64
C LYS A 257 17.30 22.86 -19.59
#